data_AF-A0A1W7M9N2-F1
#
_entry.id   AF-A0A1W7M9N2-F1
#
_cell.length_a   1.000
_cell.length_b   1.000
_cell.length_c   1.000
_cell.angle_alpha   90.00
_cell.angle_beta   90.00
_cell.angle_gamma   90.00
#
_symmetry.space_group_name_H-M   'P 1'
#
loop_
_entity.id
_entity.type
_entity.pdbx_description
1 polymer ?
#
loop_
_entity_poly.entity_id
_entity_poly.type
_entity_poly.pdbx_seq_one_letter_code
_entity_poly.pdbx_strand_id
1 'polypeptide(L)'
;MAMTNAERQRRYRQKLKARASGDAVADQVRGAMDRAIDALWAYHERPAPSGLRWSDIDGCTTLAEYRLELEDAQGALLTACRAFLPDFDGLSREEAIAVSAVIEIAEIIGAIPPQPRTLPEEPLPED
;
A
#
# COMPACT_ATOMS: atom_id res chain seq x y z
N MET A 1 8.77 39.93 3.84
CA MET A 1 7.50 40.31 3.20
C MET A 1 6.47 39.22 3.48
N ALA A 2 5.30 39.56 4.00
CA ALA A 2 4.25 38.58 4.28
C ALA A 2 3.55 38.18 2.97
N MET A 3 3.37 36.88 2.75
CA MET A 3 2.70 36.33 1.56
C MET A 3 1.29 36.92 1.42
N THR A 4 1.00 37.46 0.24
CA THR A 4 -0.29 38.05 -0.11
C THR A 4 -1.38 36.98 -0.18
N ASN A 5 -2.65 37.37 -0.02
CA ASN A 5 -3.77 36.43 -0.04
C ASN A 5 -3.87 35.69 -1.39
N ALA A 6 -3.56 36.37 -2.50
CA ALA A 6 -3.53 35.78 -3.84
C ALA A 6 -2.44 34.68 -3.97
N GLU A 7 -1.25 34.90 -3.42
CA GLU A 7 -0.17 33.91 -3.41
C GLU A 7 -0.53 32.70 -2.54
N ARG A 8 -1.21 32.91 -1.41
CA ARG A 8 -1.70 31.81 -0.54
C ARG A 8 -2.71 30.94 -1.28
N GLN A 9 -3.67 31.56 -1.96
CA GLN A 9 -4.66 30.83 -2.77
C GLN A 9 -4.03 30.10 -3.96
N ARG A 10 -3.01 30.68 -4.60
CA ARG A 10 -2.26 30.02 -5.68
C ARG A 10 -1.50 28.79 -5.17
N ARG A 11 -0.78 28.92 -4.04
CA ARG A 11 -0.09 27.79 -3.40
C ARG A 11 -1.06 26.70 -2.96
N TYR A 12 -2.20 27.09 -2.39
CA TYR A 12 -3.24 26.15 -1.97
C TYR A 12 -3.76 25.34 -3.16
N ARG A 13 -4.10 26.00 -4.27
CA ARG A 13 -4.53 25.33 -5.52
C ARG A 13 -3.43 24.45 -6.12
N GLN A 14 -2.18 24.87 -6.08
CA GLN A 14 -1.05 24.05 -6.53
C GLN A 14 -0.88 22.80 -5.66
N LYS A 15 -0.96 22.92 -4.33
CA LYS A 15 -0.95 21.76 -3.42
C LYS A 15 -2.11 20.81 -3.67
N LEU A 16 -3.30 21.35 -3.92
CA LEU A 16 -4.49 20.55 -4.22
C LEU A 16 -4.30 19.75 -5.52
N LYS A 17 -3.79 20.41 -6.59
CA LYS A 17 -3.50 19.76 -7.87
C LYS A 17 -2.39 18.71 -7.75
N ALA A 18 -1.33 19.00 -7.00
CA ALA A 18 -0.25 18.04 -6.75
C ALA A 18 -0.75 16.82 -5.96
N ARG A 19 -1.68 17.00 -5.02
CA ARG A 19 -2.30 15.89 -4.28
C ARG A 19 -3.27 15.07 -5.13
N ALA A 20 -3.84 15.68 -6.16
CA ALA A 20 -4.75 15.05 -7.10
C ALA A 20 -4.05 14.49 -8.36
N SER A 21 -2.72 14.52 -8.43
CA SER A 21 -1.99 13.92 -9.55
C SER A 21 -2.00 12.39 -9.45
N GLY A 22 -1.91 11.71 -10.60
CA GLY A 22 -1.83 10.24 -10.64
C GLY A 22 -0.65 9.68 -9.85
N ASP A 23 0.50 10.35 -9.88
CA ASP A 23 1.69 9.96 -9.12
C ASP A 23 1.44 9.99 -7.60
N ALA A 24 0.70 10.99 -7.12
CA ALA A 24 0.33 11.07 -5.71
C ALA A 24 -0.60 9.93 -5.28
N VAL A 25 -1.40 9.38 -6.20
CA VAL A 25 -2.23 8.19 -5.93
C VAL A 25 -1.37 6.93 -5.89
N ALA A 26 -0.45 6.77 -6.85
CA ALA A 26 0.49 5.63 -6.85
C ALA A 26 1.34 5.59 -5.58
N ASP A 27 1.83 6.74 -5.12
CA ASP A 27 2.61 6.83 -3.88
C ASP A 27 1.75 6.57 -2.63
N GLN A 28 0.48 6.98 -2.63
CA GLN A 28 -0.46 6.65 -1.56
C GLN A 28 -0.73 5.14 -1.47
N VAL A 29 -0.90 4.47 -2.62
CA VAL A 29 -1.08 3.02 -2.68
C VAL A 29 0.17 2.31 -2.18
N ARG A 30 1.36 2.68 -2.66
CA ARG A 30 2.62 2.12 -2.15
C ARG A 30 2.77 2.29 -0.65
N GLY A 31 2.53 3.50 -0.13
CA GLY A 31 2.59 3.73 1.31
C GLY A 31 1.53 2.96 2.11
N ALA A 32 0.38 2.62 1.53
CA ALA A 32 -0.61 1.76 2.17
C ALA A 32 -0.13 0.30 2.23
N MET A 33 0.47 -0.19 1.13
CA MET A 33 1.08 -1.52 1.07
C MET A 33 2.21 -1.66 2.10
N ASP A 34 3.12 -0.69 2.18
CA ASP A 34 4.24 -0.70 3.14
C ASP A 34 3.73 -0.83 4.59
N ARG A 35 2.73 -0.02 4.96
CA ARG A 35 2.13 -0.07 6.31
C ARG A 35 1.45 -1.42 6.59
N ALA A 36 0.80 -2.01 5.60
CA ALA A 36 0.18 -3.32 5.77
C ALA A 36 1.23 -4.42 5.96
N ILE A 37 2.33 -4.37 5.21
CA ILE A 37 3.43 -5.32 5.37
C ILE A 37 4.06 -5.19 6.76
N ASP A 38 4.30 -3.96 7.21
CA ASP A 38 4.84 -3.72 8.56
C ASP A 38 3.87 -4.23 9.64
N ALA A 39 2.56 -4.08 9.45
CA ALA A 39 1.54 -4.59 10.35
C ALA A 39 1.49 -6.14 10.39
N LEU A 40 1.58 -6.77 9.22
CA LEU A 40 1.63 -8.24 9.09
C LEU A 40 2.89 -8.80 9.75
N TRP A 41 4.03 -8.15 9.52
CA TRP A 41 5.29 -8.52 10.16
C TRP A 41 5.24 -8.37 11.68
N ALA A 42 4.70 -7.26 12.18
CA ALA A 42 4.54 -7.03 13.62
C ALA A 42 3.63 -8.07 14.29
N TYR A 43 2.64 -8.62 13.57
CA TYR A 43 1.87 -9.77 14.00
C TYR A 43 2.71 -11.06 13.96
N HIS A 44 3.47 -11.28 12.89
CA HIS A 44 4.35 -12.45 12.72
C HIS A 44 5.41 -12.59 13.81
N GLU A 45 5.94 -11.48 14.31
CA GLU A 45 6.93 -11.46 15.40
C GLU A 45 6.34 -11.74 16.79
N ARG A 46 5.01 -11.75 16.92
CA ARG A 46 4.36 -12.08 18.20
C ARG A 46 4.48 -13.58 18.47
N PRO A 47 4.61 -13.97 19.75
CA PRO A 47 4.52 -15.37 20.12
C PRO A 47 3.10 -15.89 19.84
N ALA A 48 3.02 -17.00 19.13
CA ALA A 48 1.81 -17.80 19.00
C ALA A 48 1.39 -18.37 20.37
N PRO A 49 0.17 -18.90 20.52
CA PRO A 49 -0.28 -19.55 21.75
C PRO A 49 0.64 -20.70 22.22
N SER A 50 1.39 -21.31 21.30
CA SER A 50 2.41 -22.33 21.58
C SER A 50 3.72 -21.77 22.17
N GLY A 51 3.89 -20.44 22.20
CA GLY A 51 5.10 -19.74 22.67
C GLY A 51 6.16 -19.51 21.59
N LEU A 52 6.04 -20.12 20.41
CA LEU A 52 6.92 -19.88 19.26
C LEU A 52 6.42 -18.68 18.45
N ARG A 53 7.32 -17.90 17.85
CA ARG A 53 6.91 -16.86 16.90
C ARG A 53 6.41 -17.50 15.62
N TRP A 54 5.45 -16.86 14.97
CA TRP A 54 4.99 -17.30 13.66
C TRP A 54 6.13 -17.27 12.63
N SER A 55 7.04 -16.28 12.72
CA SER A 55 8.26 -16.18 11.90
C SER A 55 9.13 -17.45 11.96
N ASP A 56 9.21 -18.08 13.13
CA ASP A 56 10.04 -19.27 13.35
C ASP A 56 9.37 -20.54 12.79
N ILE A 57 8.04 -20.52 12.68
CA ILE A 57 7.24 -21.62 12.12
C ILE A 57 7.28 -21.56 10.59
N ASP A 58 7.15 -20.37 10.02
CA ASP A 58 7.08 -20.15 8.58
C ASP A 58 8.48 -20.07 7.92
N GLY A 59 9.54 -19.97 8.73
CA GLY A 59 10.93 -19.92 8.25
C GLY A 59 11.36 -18.56 7.69
N CYS A 60 10.49 -17.56 7.76
CA CYS A 60 10.76 -16.18 7.37
C CYS A 60 11.21 -15.37 8.58
N THR A 61 12.49 -15.00 8.65
CA THR A 61 13.10 -14.50 9.89
C THR A 61 13.38 -13.01 9.92
N THR A 62 13.23 -12.34 8.78
CA THR A 62 13.42 -10.88 8.67
C THR A 62 12.31 -10.21 7.88
N LEU A 63 12.01 -8.95 8.21
CA LEU A 63 11.08 -8.12 7.44
C LEU A 63 11.46 -8.00 5.96
N ALA A 64 12.75 -8.02 5.63
CA ALA A 64 13.22 -7.95 4.26
C ALA A 64 12.88 -9.22 3.47
N GLU A 65 13.10 -10.39 4.06
CA GLU A 65 12.68 -11.68 3.48
C GLU A 65 11.17 -11.74 3.33
N TYR A 66 10.43 -11.27 4.33
CA TYR A 66 8.97 -11.26 4.30
C TYR A 66 8.41 -10.37 3.20
N ARG A 67 9.01 -9.18 3.02
CA ARG A 67 8.68 -8.29 1.89
C ARG A 67 8.90 -8.96 0.54
N LEU A 68 10.05 -9.61 0.35
CA LEU A 68 10.36 -10.31 -0.89
C LEU A 68 9.36 -11.42 -1.17
N GLU A 69 8.96 -12.20 -0.16
CA GLU A 69 7.96 -13.26 -0.32
C GLU A 69 6.59 -12.70 -0.76
N LEU A 70 6.17 -11.58 -0.19
CA LEU A 70 4.91 -10.93 -0.56
C LEU A 70 4.95 -10.24 -1.93
N GLU A 71 6.13 -9.85 -2.40
CA GLU A 71 6.34 -9.23 -3.72
C GLU A 71 6.48 -10.27 -4.85
N ASP A 72 7.07 -11.44 -4.58
CA ASP A 72 7.38 -12.45 -5.59
C ASP A 72 6.11 -13.14 -6.14
N ALA A 73 5.09 -13.31 -5.30
CA ALA A 73 3.84 -13.94 -5.68
C ALA A 73 2.71 -12.92 -5.91
N GLN A 74 2.17 -12.90 -7.14
CA GLN A 74 1.06 -12.02 -7.50
C GLN A 74 -0.15 -12.24 -6.55
N GLY A 75 -0.52 -11.19 -5.82
CA GLY A 75 -1.65 -11.23 -4.90
C GLY A 75 -1.34 -11.86 -3.53
N ALA A 76 -0.09 -12.22 -3.25
CA ALA A 76 0.31 -12.76 -1.94
C ALA A 76 -0.01 -11.79 -0.80
N LEU A 77 0.33 -10.49 -0.94
CA LEU A 77 -0.03 -9.46 0.04
C LEU A 77 -1.54 -9.43 0.30
N LEU A 78 -2.37 -9.40 -0.75
CA LEU A 78 -3.82 -9.36 -0.58
C LEU A 78 -4.36 -10.63 0.09
N THR A 79 -3.76 -11.78 -0.20
CA THR A 79 -4.11 -13.07 0.41
C THR A 79 -3.76 -13.07 1.90
N ALA A 80 -2.57 -12.61 2.26
CA ALA A 80 -2.13 -12.44 3.64
C ALA A 80 -3.05 -11.48 4.41
N CYS A 81 -3.40 -10.33 3.82
CA CYS A 81 -4.35 -9.40 4.43
C CYS A 81 -5.72 -10.03 4.67
N ARG A 82 -6.24 -10.80 3.70
CA ARG A 82 -7.57 -11.43 3.79
C ARG A 82 -7.64 -12.57 4.81
N ALA A 83 -6.51 -13.15 5.22
CA ALA A 83 -6.47 -14.18 6.25
C ALA A 83 -7.00 -13.69 7.61
N PHE A 84 -7.06 -12.37 7.82
CA PHE A 84 -7.57 -11.74 9.03
C PHE A 84 -9.07 -11.42 8.98
N LEU A 85 -9.76 -11.64 7.85
CA LEU A 85 -11.21 -11.43 7.79
C LEU A 85 -11.97 -12.56 8.50
N PRO A 86 -13.17 -12.28 9.07
CA PRO A 86 -13.87 -10.99 9.05
C PRO A 86 -13.49 -10.04 10.20
N ASP A 87 -12.87 -10.52 11.27
CA ASP A 87 -12.83 -9.80 12.56
C ASP A 87 -11.48 -9.14 12.89
N PHE A 88 -10.45 -9.37 12.07
CA PHE A 88 -9.07 -8.92 12.28
C PHE A 88 -8.45 -9.40 13.59
N ASP A 89 -8.82 -10.61 14.00
CA ASP A 89 -8.40 -11.21 15.26
C ASP A 89 -6.87 -11.24 15.41
N GLY A 90 -6.41 -10.87 16.60
CA GLY A 90 -4.99 -10.82 16.94
C GLY A 90 -4.24 -9.59 16.45
N LEU A 91 -4.85 -8.73 15.62
CA LEU A 91 -4.30 -7.42 15.26
C LEU A 91 -4.69 -6.34 16.27
N SER A 92 -3.81 -5.36 16.44
CA SER A 92 -4.19 -4.10 17.07
C SER A 92 -5.06 -3.27 16.13
N ARG A 93 -5.71 -2.23 16.67
CA ARG A 93 -6.55 -1.33 15.86
C ARG A 93 -5.80 -0.68 14.70
N GLU A 94 -4.55 -0.27 14.92
CA GLU A 94 -3.75 0.41 13.88
C GLU A 94 -3.34 -0.56 12.77
N GLU A 95 -2.99 -1.79 13.13
CA GLU A 95 -2.67 -2.87 12.19
C GLU A 95 -3.88 -3.27 11.37
N ALA A 96 -5.04 -3.44 12.01
CA ALA A 96 -6.29 -3.75 11.32
C ALA A 96 -6.65 -2.64 10.30
N ILE A 97 -6.42 -1.36 10.64
CA ILE A 97 -6.61 -0.24 9.71
C ILE A 97 -5.65 -0.35 8.52
N ALA A 98 -4.37 -0.66 8.75
CA ALA A 98 -3.39 -0.79 7.69
C ALA A 98 -3.73 -1.94 6.73
N VAL A 99 -4.10 -3.11 7.27
CA VAL A 99 -4.50 -4.30 6.50
C VAL A 99 -5.81 -4.04 5.74
N SER A 100 -6.82 -3.46 6.40
CA SER A 100 -8.11 -3.13 5.78
C SER A 100 -7.97 -2.17 4.60
N ALA A 101 -7.06 -1.20 4.68
CA ALA A 101 -6.85 -0.24 3.59
C ALA A 101 -6.39 -0.92 2.29
N VAL A 102 -5.55 -1.95 2.38
CA VAL A 102 -5.10 -2.71 1.18
C VAL A 102 -6.24 -3.53 0.59
N ILE A 103 -7.08 -4.14 1.43
CA ILE A 103 -8.27 -4.88 0.98
C ILE A 103 -9.23 -3.94 0.24
N GLU A 104 -9.54 -2.78 0.84
CA GLU A 104 -10.43 -1.79 0.25
C GLU A 104 -9.88 -1.25 -1.08
N ILE A 105 -8.60 -0.93 -1.16
CA ILE A 105 -7.94 -0.52 -2.41
C ILE A 105 -8.10 -1.61 -3.48
N ALA A 106 -7.87 -2.88 -3.14
CA ALA A 106 -7.99 -3.99 -4.08
C ALA A 106 -9.43 -4.19 -4.56
N GLU A 107 -10.43 -4.02 -3.69
CA GLU A 107 -11.84 -4.11 -4.03
C GLU A 107 -12.27 -2.96 -4.96
N ILE A 108 -11.84 -1.73 -4.66
CA ILE A 108 -12.10 -0.57 -5.52
C ILE A 108 -11.47 -0.77 -6.90
N ILE A 109 -10.21 -1.21 -6.97
CA ILE A 109 -9.53 -1.47 -8.24
C ILE A 109 -10.20 -2.60 -9.01
N GLY A 110 -10.56 -3.69 -8.33
CA GLY A 110 -11.22 -4.85 -8.94
C GLY A 110 -12.63 -4.53 -9.48
N ALA A 111 -13.31 -3.54 -8.90
CA ALA A 111 -14.61 -3.06 -9.40
C ALA A 111 -14.50 -2.20 -10.67
N ILE A 112 -13.31 -1.71 -11.01
CA ILE A 112 -13.07 -0.87 -12.19
C ILE A 112 -12.68 -1.78 -13.37
N PRO A 113 -13.41 -1.73 -14.51
CA PRO A 113 -13.04 -2.52 -15.68
C PRO A 113 -11.69 -2.06 -16.24
N PRO A 114 -10.80 -3.00 -16.65
CA PRO A 114 -9.50 -2.63 -17.21
C PRO A 114 -9.70 -1.80 -18.48
N GLN A 115 -9.14 -0.60 -18.49
CA GLN A 115 -9.14 0.26 -19.67
C GLN A 115 -7.83 0.05 -20.46
N PRO A 116 -7.91 -0.20 -21.78
CA PRO A 116 -6.71 -0.26 -22.61
C PRO A 116 -5.99 1.08 -22.55
N ARG A 117 -4.67 1.06 -22.32
CA ARG A 117 -3.82 2.25 -22.36
C ARG A 117 -3.09 2.28 -23.69
N THR A 118 -3.28 3.36 -24.45
CA THR A 118 -2.38 3.74 -25.54
C THR A 118 -1.40 4.78 -24.99
N LEU A 119 -0.11 4.47 -25.06
CA LEU A 119 0.95 5.45 -24.78
C LEU A 119 1.17 6.28 -26.05
N PRO A 120 1.43 7.60 -25.93
CA PRO A 120 1.82 8.40 -27.09
C PRO A 120 3.12 7.86 -27.68
N GLU A 121 3.17 7.68 -29.00
CA GLU A 121 4.40 7.34 -29.71
C GLU A 121 5.38 8.51 -29.62
N GLU A 122 6.63 8.23 -29.26
CA GLU A 122 7.70 9.23 -29.27
C GLU A 122 8.02 9.57 -30.73
N PRO A 123 8.02 10.86 -31.14
CA PRO A 123 8.33 11.21 -32.51
C PRO A 123 9.76 10.79 -32.83
N LEU A 124 9.93 10.04 -33.93
CA LEU A 124 11.25 9.66 -34.43
C LEU A 124 12.09 10.92 -34.69
N PRO A 125 13.39 10.93 -34.34
CA PRO A 125 14.26 12.05 -34.65
C PRO A 125 14.30 12.27 -36.18
N GLU A 126 14.12 13.52 -36.61
CA GLU A 126 14.30 13.92 -38.02
C GLU A 126 15.80 13.85 -38.34
N ASP A 127 16.16 13.06 -39.37
CA ASP A 127 17.52 12.94 -39.93
C ASP A 127 18.00 14.22 -40.64
#